data_AF-A0A661EDX2-F1
#
_entry.id   AF-A0A661EDX2-F1
#
_cell.length_a   1.000
_cell.length_b   1.000
_cell.length_c   1.000
_cell.angle_alpha   90.00
_cell.angle_beta   90.00
_cell.angle_gamma   90.00
#
_symmetry.space_group_name_H-M   'P 1'
#
loop_
_entity.id
_entity.type
_entity.pdbx_description
1 polymer ?
#
loop_
_entity_poly.entity_id
_entity_poly.type
_entity_poly.pdbx_seq_one_letter_code
_entity_poly.pdbx_strand_id
1 'polypeptide(L)'
;MIDFLTFKSFISIEVLIVFYYIGAVILPLVVLKLLYWFVNRYEIINITHQKTKEIIYQNLTKEQKIKFILVFVVAFSFLELLWRMIFEFLIAYLQIRDSLVFS
;
A
#
# COMPACT_ATOMS: atom_id res chain seq x y z
N MET A 1 -18.60 6.95 -27.57
CA MET A 1 -18.16 7.98 -26.58
C MET A 1 -18.10 7.44 -25.14
N ILE A 2 -18.62 6.25 -24.86
CA ILE A 2 -18.32 5.50 -23.61
C ILE A 2 -17.19 4.48 -23.85
N ASP A 3 -16.66 4.40 -25.07
CA ASP A 3 -15.70 3.36 -25.48
C ASP A 3 -14.31 3.46 -24.83
N PHE A 4 -14.00 4.59 -24.20
CA PHE A 4 -12.78 4.80 -23.40
C PHE A 4 -12.84 4.03 -22.07
N LEU A 5 -14.05 3.66 -21.63
CA LEU A 5 -14.31 2.81 -20.46
C LEU A 5 -14.54 1.35 -20.86
N THR A 6 -14.50 1.00 -22.15
CA THR A 6 -14.59 -0.39 -22.55
C THR A 6 -13.32 -1.09 -22.07
N PHE A 7 -13.51 -2.21 -21.37
CA PHE A 7 -12.51 -3.13 -20.82
C PHE A 7 -11.20 -3.25 -21.64
N LYS A 8 -11.28 -3.12 -22.98
CA LYS A 8 -10.17 -3.13 -23.94
C LYS A 8 -9.19 -1.94 -23.84
N SER A 9 -9.65 -0.74 -23.47
CA SER A 9 -8.81 0.46 -23.32
C SER A 9 -8.22 0.56 -21.91
N PHE A 10 -9.02 0.22 -20.89
CA PHE A 10 -8.60 0.29 -19.48
C PHE A 10 -7.60 -0.81 -19.10
N ILE A 11 -7.66 -1.94 -19.80
CA ILE A 11 -6.77 -3.10 -19.65
C ILE A 11 -5.87 -3.20 -20.88
N SER A 12 -5.53 -2.07 -21.52
CA SER A 12 -4.45 -2.06 -22.50
C SER A 12 -3.11 -2.10 -21.75
N ILE A 13 -2.12 -2.79 -22.33
CA ILE A 13 -0.76 -2.93 -21.78
C ILE A 13 -0.18 -1.56 -21.39
N GLU A 14 -0.41 -0.54 -22.21
CA GLU A 14 0.09 0.83 -21.98
C GLU A 14 -0.50 1.44 -20.70
N VAL A 15 -1.82 1.34 -20.51
CA VAL A 15 -2.51 1.86 -19.32
C VAL A 15 -2.06 1.12 -18.07
N LEU A 16 -1.85 -0.19 -18.19
CA LEU A 16 -1.42 -1.04 -17.10
C LEU A 16 0.02 -0.74 -16.66
N ILE A 17 0.91 -0.43 -17.59
CA ILE A 17 2.27 0.07 -17.31
C ILE A 17 2.21 1.43 -16.62
N VAL A 18 1.33 2.34 -17.07
CA VAL A 18 1.13 3.64 -16.41
C VAL A 18 0.68 3.44 -14.96
N PHE A 19 -0.29 2.56 -14.70
CA PHE A 19 -0.72 2.23 -13.34
C PHE A 19 0.36 1.55 -12.49
N TYR A 20 1.23 0.73 -13.09
CA TYR A 20 2.38 0.14 -12.41
C TYR A 20 3.34 1.22 -11.88
N TYR A 21 3.71 2.20 -12.73
CA TYR A 21 4.58 3.31 -12.34
C TYR A 21 3.90 4.27 -11.36
N ILE A 22 2.60 4.53 -11.56
CA ILE A 22 1.81 5.32 -10.61
C ILE A 22 1.80 4.62 -9.24
N GLY A 23 1.62 3.30 -9.19
CA GLY A 23 1.71 2.51 -7.97
C GLY A 23 3.08 2.68 -7.28
N ALA A 24 4.17 2.68 -8.05
CA ALA A 24 5.52 2.90 -7.53
C ALA A 24 5.73 4.30 -6.93
N VAL A 25 4.99 5.32 -7.38
CA VAL A 25 5.03 6.68 -6.81
C VAL A 25 4.03 6.85 -5.66
N ILE A 26 2.86 6.22 -5.75
CA ILE A 26 1.82 6.28 -4.71
C ILE A 26 2.25 5.52 -3.45
N LEU A 27 2.88 4.35 -3.59
CA LEU A 27 3.36 3.53 -2.48
C LEU A 27 4.22 4.33 -1.46
N PRO A 28 5.31 5.03 -1.85
CA PRO A 28 6.12 5.79 -0.90
C PRO A 28 5.35 6.96 -0.27
N LEU A 29 4.45 7.62 -1.01
CA LEU A 29 3.59 8.68 -0.46
C LEU A 29 2.62 8.14 0.59
N VAL A 30 2.04 6.97 0.36
CA VAL A 30 1.15 6.29 1.31
C VAL A 30 1.91 5.89 2.57
N VAL A 31 3.14 5.36 2.43
CA VAL A 31 4.01 5.04 3.58
C VAL A 31 4.31 6.28 4.40
N LEU A 32 4.75 7.37 3.76
CA LEU A 32 5.07 8.62 4.46
C LEU A 32 3.85 9.19 5.19
N LYS A 33 2.68 9.18 4.54
CA LYS A 33 1.43 9.65 5.15
C LYS A 33 1.01 8.78 6.34
N LEU A 34 1.10 7.45 6.22
CA LEU A 34 0.79 6.53 7.31
C LEU A 34 1.77 6.68 8.47
N LEU A 35 3.05 6.86 8.20
CA LEU A 35 4.09 7.05 9.20
C LEU A 35 3.89 8.39 9.94
N TYR A 36 3.59 9.47 9.23
CA TYR A 36 3.26 10.76 9.83
C TYR A 36 1.99 10.69 10.69
N TRP A 37 0.94 10.07 10.18
CA TRP A 37 -0.31 9.87 10.92
C TRP A 37 -0.09 9.04 12.19
N PHE A 38 0.74 7.99 12.10
CA PHE A 38 1.14 7.16 13.23
C PHE A 38 1.88 7.99 14.29
N VAL A 39 2.98 8.65 13.93
CA VAL A 39 3.77 9.45 14.89
C VAL A 39 2.89 10.48 15.61
N ASN A 40 2.07 11.22 14.86
CA ASN A 40 1.21 12.25 15.42
C ASN A 40 0.12 11.68 16.34
N ARG A 41 -0.49 10.53 15.99
CA ARG A 41 -1.51 9.87 16.82
C ARG A 41 -0.96 9.40 18.16
N TYR A 42 0.29 8.94 18.21
CA TYR A 42 0.94 8.50 19.46
C TYR A 42 1.47 9.67 20.30
N GLU A 43 1.91 10.79 19.70
CA GLU A 43 2.29 11.99 20.46
C GLU A 43 1.08 12.66 21.14
N ILE A 44 -0.08 12.68 20.48
CA ILE A 44 -1.33 13.23 21.04
C ILE A 44 -1.77 12.48 22.31
N ILE A 45 -1.43 11.20 22.44
CA ILE A 45 -1.73 10.41 23.65
C ILE A 45 -0.87 10.86 24.84
N ASN A 46 0.32 11.42 24.60
CA ASN A 46 1.27 11.77 25.66
C ASN A 46 0.92 13.08 26.40
N ILE A 47 0.06 13.93 25.84
CA ILE A 47 -0.35 15.22 26.44
C ILE A 47 -1.47 15.04 27.48
N THR A 48 -2.27 13.96 27.39
CA THR A 48 -3.37 13.68 28.33
C THR A 48 -2.94 12.80 29.53
N HIS A 49 -1.64 12.54 29.67
CA HIS A 49 -1.07 11.64 30.67
C HIS A 49 -0.65 12.31 31.98
N GLN A 50 -1.39 13.32 32.45
CA GLN A 50 -1.18 13.84 33.82
C GLN A 50 -2.17 13.29 34.86
N LYS A 51 -3.25 12.59 34.48
CA LYS A 51 -4.24 12.09 35.45
C LYS A 51 -4.47 10.57 35.50
N THR A 52 -3.90 9.79 34.57
CA THR A 52 -4.08 8.31 34.50
C THR A 52 -2.73 7.59 34.50
N LYS A 53 -1.72 8.14 35.20
CA LYS A 53 -0.31 7.73 35.07
C LYS A 53 0.11 6.60 36.02
N GLU A 54 -0.68 6.24 37.02
CA GLU A 54 -0.21 5.34 38.09
C GLU A 54 -0.61 3.87 37.93
N ILE A 55 -1.61 3.51 37.12
CA ILE A 55 -2.12 2.12 37.10
C ILE A 55 -1.94 1.41 35.76
N ILE A 56 -1.93 2.13 34.63
CA ILE A 56 -1.92 1.52 33.29
C ILE A 56 -0.56 1.71 32.55
N TYR A 57 0.27 2.65 33.01
CA TYR A 57 1.47 3.09 32.28
C TYR A 57 2.67 2.14 32.34
N GLN A 58 2.63 1.08 33.14
CA GLN A 58 3.75 0.13 33.26
C GLN A 58 3.71 -1.01 32.23
N ASN A 59 2.58 -1.24 31.53
CA ASN A 59 2.43 -2.38 30.61
C ASN A 59 2.13 -2.01 29.14
N LEU A 60 2.09 -0.72 28.78
CA LEU A 60 2.07 -0.30 27.37
C LEU A 60 3.51 -0.09 26.88
N THR A 61 4.21 -1.22 26.89
CA THR A 61 5.64 -1.40 26.74
C THR A 61 6.05 -1.11 25.31
N LYS A 62 7.14 -0.37 25.11
CA LYS A 62 7.75 -0.04 23.80
C LYS A 62 7.86 -1.25 22.85
N GLU A 63 7.91 -2.46 23.39
CA GLU A 63 7.87 -3.73 22.68
C GLU A 63 6.61 -3.95 21.83
N GLN A 64 5.43 -3.57 22.31
CA GLN A 64 4.19 -3.69 21.53
C GLN A 64 4.21 -2.75 20.32
N LYS A 65 4.77 -1.55 20.50
CA LYS A 65 4.95 -0.56 19.43
C LYS A 65 5.89 -1.10 18.34
N ILE A 66 7.00 -1.72 18.73
CA ILE A 66 7.96 -2.34 17.79
C ILE A 66 7.31 -3.51 17.05
N LYS A 67 6.61 -4.41 17.75
CA LYS A 67 5.89 -5.52 17.11
C LYS A 67 4.85 -5.03 16.10
N PHE A 68 4.10 -3.97 16.43
CA PHE A 68 3.09 -3.41 15.54
C PHE A 68 3.72 -2.76 14.30
N ILE A 69 4.81 -2.00 14.47
CA ILE A 69 5.58 -1.43 13.35
C ILE A 69 6.13 -2.55 12.46
N LEU A 70 6.67 -3.61 13.04
CA LEU A 70 7.20 -4.74 12.29
C LEU A 70 6.10 -5.43 11.47
N VAL A 71 4.94 -5.70 12.06
CA VAL A 71 3.77 -6.25 11.34
C VAL A 71 3.33 -5.31 10.22
N PHE A 72 3.32 -4.00 10.47
CA PHE A 72 2.94 -3.02 9.46
C PHE A 72 3.92 -3.00 8.27
N VAL A 73 5.23 -3.01 8.54
CA VAL A 73 6.27 -3.06 7.50
C VAL A 73 6.14 -4.34 6.68
N VAL A 74 5.98 -5.50 7.33
CA VAL A 74 5.79 -6.78 6.65
C VAL A 74 4.53 -6.76 5.78
N ALA A 75 3.39 -6.33 6.33
CA ALA A 75 2.13 -6.24 5.59
C ALA A 75 2.25 -5.29 4.38
N PHE A 76 2.96 -4.18 4.54
CA PHE A 76 3.20 -3.22 3.46
C PHE A 76 4.07 -3.83 2.35
N SER A 77 5.18 -4.50 2.69
CA SER A 77 6.01 -5.21 1.71
C SER A 77 5.22 -6.28 0.96
N PHE A 78 4.35 -7.03 1.65
CA PHE A 78 3.47 -8.00 0.99
C PHE A 78 2.49 -7.34 0.01
N LEU A 79 1.90 -6.20 0.38
CA LEU A 79 0.99 -5.47 -0.49
C LEU A 79 1.71 -4.94 -1.75
N GLU A 80 2.93 -4.43 -1.60
CA GLU A 80 3.78 -4.01 -2.71
C GLU A 80 4.10 -5.17 -3.66
N LEU A 81 4.49 -6.33 -3.11
CA LEU A 81 4.77 -7.52 -3.91
C LEU A 81 3.53 -8.04 -4.63
N LEU A 82 2.38 -8.09 -3.96
CA LEU A 82 1.11 -8.50 -4.57
C LEU A 82 0.70 -7.54 -5.67
N TRP A 83 0.85 -6.23 -5.46
CA TRP A 83 0.62 -5.24 -6.50
C TRP A 83 1.50 -5.52 -7.70
N ARG A 84 2.82 -5.65 -7.51
CA ARG A 84 3.77 -5.93 -8.59
C ARG A 84 3.41 -7.20 -9.36
N MET A 85 3.06 -8.27 -8.64
CA MET A 85 2.69 -9.56 -9.22
C MET A 85 1.40 -9.48 -10.05
N ILE A 86 0.37 -8.79 -9.56
CA ILE A 86 -0.88 -8.61 -10.30
C ILE A 86 -0.63 -7.85 -11.60
N PHE A 87 0.13 -6.75 -11.53
CA PHE A 87 0.43 -5.95 -12.72
C PHE A 87 1.26 -6.72 -13.74
N GLU A 88 2.34 -7.38 -13.32
CA GLU A 88 3.18 -8.17 -14.23
C GLU A 88 2.41 -9.34 -14.87
N PHE A 89 1.62 -10.07 -14.08
CA PHE A 89 0.78 -11.15 -14.59
C PHE A 89 -0.22 -10.66 -15.64
N LEU A 90 -0.86 -9.52 -15.37
CA LEU A 90 -1.92 -9.00 -16.22
C LEU A 90 -1.34 -8.38 -17.51
N ILE A 91 -0.15 -7.76 -17.47
CA ILE A 91 0.62 -7.38 -18.67
C ILE A 91 0.96 -8.62 -19.51
N ALA A 92 1.55 -9.65 -18.89
CA ALA A 92 1.96 -10.86 -19.58
C ALA A 92 0.77 -11.61 -20.21
N TYR A 93 -0.34 -11.71 -19.49
CA TYR A 93 -1.57 -12.31 -19.98
C TYR A 93 -2.10 -11.62 -21.24
N LEU A 94 -2.13 -10.28 -21.23
CA LEU A 94 -2.59 -9.50 -22.39
C LEU A 94 -1.63 -9.64 -23.57
N GLN A 95 -0.32 -9.63 -23.32
CA GLN A 95 0.69 -9.81 -24.35
C GLN A 95 0.56 -11.18 -25.05
N ILE A 96 0.30 -12.25 -24.28
CA ILE A 96 0.05 -13.59 -24.83
C ILE A 96 -1.26 -13.60 -25.63
N ARG A 97 -2.34 -13.04 -25.08
CA ARG A 97 -3.63 -12.94 -25.78
C ARG A 97 -3.48 -12.24 -27.13
N ASP A 98 -2.78 -11.11 -27.17
CA ASP A 98 -2.58 -10.36 -28.40
C ASP A 98 -1.71 -11.15 -29.38
N SER A 99 -0.65 -11.84 -28.92
CA SER A 99 0.17 -12.71 -29.78
C SER A 99 -0.61 -13.86 -30.42
N LEU A 100 -1.62 -14.39 -29.74
CA LEU A 100 -2.47 -15.49 -30.24
C LEU A 100 -3.55 -15.02 -31.21
N VAL A 101 -3.97 -13.75 -31.15
CA VAL A 101 -5.02 -13.20 -32.02
C VAL A 101 -4.44 -12.71 -33.37
N PHE A 102 -3.13 -12.42 -33.43
CA PHE A 102 -2.43 -12.04 -34.66
C PHE A 102 -1.66 -13.21 -35.34
N SER A 103 -1.88 -14.46 -34.91
CA SER A 103 -1.47 -15.69 -35.60
C SER A 103 -2.63 -16.34 -36.34
#